data_AF-A0A0D7P3Y4-F1
#
_entry.id   AF-A0A0D7P3Y4-F1
#
_cell.length_a   1.000
_cell.length_b   1.000
_cell.length_c   1.000
_cell.angle_alpha   90.00
_cell.angle_beta   90.00
_cell.angle_gamma   90.00
#
_symmetry.space_group_name_H-M   'P 1'
#
loop_
_entity.id
_entity.type
_entity.pdbx_description
1 polymer ?
#
loop_
_entity_poly.entity_id
_entity_poly.type
_entity_poly.pdbx_seq_one_letter_code
_entity_poly.pdbx_strand_id
1 'polypeptide(L)'
;MADYYPLIARAIAGLDPNAPGESRRALYERARAALIQQLRSVQPPLSESEITRERLSLEEAVRKVESEAAQRARESRSSGGAARGGDAFRRANAARPPEANSAPGASSRPRPATP
;
A
#
# COMPACT_ATOMS: atom_id res chain seq x y z
N MET A 1 1.12 2.16 28.63
CA MET A 1 0.57 1.30 27.57
C MET A 1 1.62 0.26 27.28
N ALA A 2 1.26 -0.99 26.98
CA ALA A 2 2.24 -1.96 26.51
C ALA A 2 2.60 -1.70 25.05
N ASP A 3 3.89 -1.60 24.73
CA ASP A 3 4.35 -1.44 23.35
C ASP A 3 4.25 -2.78 22.60
N TYR A 4 3.07 -3.06 22.05
CA TYR A 4 2.81 -4.27 21.27
C TYR A 4 3.57 -4.30 19.93
N TYR A 5 3.89 -3.13 19.37
CA TYR A 5 4.59 -3.00 18.09
C TYR A 5 5.94 -3.74 18.01
N PRO A 6 6.93 -3.55 18.91
CA PRO A 6 8.20 -4.27 18.85
C PRO A 6 8.05 -5.80 19.00
N LEU A 7 7.05 -6.27 19.76
CA LEU A 7 6.75 -7.71 19.90
C LEU A 7 6.28 -8.31 18.57
N ILE A 8 5.30 -7.68 17.93
CA ILE A 8 4.75 -8.14 16.65
C ILE A 8 5.77 -7.98 15.52
N ALA A 9 6.49 -6.86 15.48
CA ALA A 9 7.55 -6.63 14.50
C ALA A 9 8.67 -7.69 14.59
N ARG A 10 9.09 -8.08 15.81
CA ARG A 10 10.07 -9.16 16.01
C ARG A 10 9.53 -10.52 15.59
N ALA A 11 8.27 -10.82 15.89
CA ALA A 11 7.62 -12.07 15.48
C ALA A 11 7.52 -12.20 13.94
N ILE A 12 7.21 -11.11 13.25
CA ILE A 12 7.14 -11.06 11.79
C ILE A 12 8.54 -11.05 11.14
N ALA A 13 9.54 -10.43 11.78
CA ALA A 13 10.93 -10.49 11.31
C ALA A 13 11.57 -11.90 11.47
N GLY A 14 11.03 -12.74 12.36
CA GLY A 14 11.41 -14.15 12.51
C GLY A 14 10.62 -15.11 11.61
N LEU A 15 9.60 -14.64 10.89
CA LEU A 15 8.93 -15.40 9.83
C LEU A 15 9.74 -15.30 8.54
N ASP A 16 9.75 -16.39 7.76
CA ASP A 16 10.45 -16.41 6.47
C ASP A 16 9.92 -15.29 5.55
N PRO A 17 10.77 -14.51 4.87
CA PRO A 17 10.32 -13.42 4.00
C PRO A 17 9.51 -13.88 2.78
N ASN A 18 9.60 -15.17 2.43
CA ASN A 18 8.79 -15.82 1.39
C ASN A 18 7.51 -16.47 1.96
N ALA A 19 7.30 -16.46 3.28
CA ALA A 19 6.13 -17.04 3.90
C ALA A 19 4.84 -16.39 3.36
N PRO A 20 3.80 -17.19 3.02
CA PRO A 20 2.55 -16.65 2.49
C PRO A 20 1.89 -15.73 3.51
N GLY A 21 1.07 -14.78 3.02
CA GLY A 21 0.32 -13.85 3.88
C GLY A 21 -0.58 -14.58 4.90
N GLU A 22 -0.98 -15.81 4.60
CA GLU A 22 -1.72 -16.70 5.48
C GLU A 22 -0.94 -17.06 6.76
N SER A 23 0.36 -17.37 6.67
CA SER A 23 1.18 -17.68 7.85
C SER A 23 1.29 -16.48 8.80
N ARG A 24 1.39 -15.26 8.25
CA ARG A 24 1.35 -14.02 9.03
C ARG A 24 -0.02 -13.82 9.68
N ARG A 25 -1.11 -14.07 8.94
CA ARG A 25 -2.48 -13.96 9.44
C ARG A 25 -2.78 -14.95 10.57
N ALA A 26 -2.33 -16.20 10.44
CA ALA A 26 -2.44 -17.21 11.49
C ALA A 26 -1.68 -16.82 12.77
N LEU A 27 -0.52 -16.17 12.64
CA LEU A 27 0.21 -15.62 13.79
C LEU A 27 -0.58 -14.50 14.49
N TYR A 28 -1.19 -13.58 13.73
CA TYR A 28 -2.02 -12.51 14.30
C TYR A 28 -3.26 -13.04 15.02
N GLU A 29 -3.99 -14.01 14.44
CA GLU A 29 -5.15 -14.61 15.11
C GLU A 29 -4.75 -15.32 16.41
N ARG A 30 -3.64 -16.08 16.40
CA ARG A 30 -3.11 -16.72 17.62
C ARG A 30 -2.69 -15.69 18.68
N ALA A 31 -2.07 -14.57 18.27
CA ALA A 31 -1.69 -13.49 19.18
C ALA A 31 -2.91 -12.81 19.84
N ARG A 32 -3.98 -12.53 19.08
CA ARG A 32 -5.24 -11.99 19.62
C ARG A 32 -5.87 -12.92 20.65
N ALA A 33 -5.99 -14.21 20.32
CA ALA A 33 -6.57 -15.21 21.21
C ALA A 33 -5.77 -15.34 22.51
N ALA A 34 -4.43 -15.39 22.40
CA ALA A 34 -3.54 -15.45 23.56
C ALA A 34 -3.63 -14.19 24.43
N LEU A 35 -3.70 -12.99 23.82
CA LEU A 35 -3.85 -11.73 24.57
C LEU A 35 -5.16 -11.72 25.38
N ILE A 36 -6.28 -12.09 24.77
CA ILE A 36 -7.59 -12.11 25.46
C ILE A 36 -7.59 -13.12 26.62
N GLN A 37 -6.99 -14.29 26.44
CA GLN A 37 -6.83 -15.28 27.51
C GLN A 37 -5.97 -14.71 28.65
N GLN A 38 -4.80 -14.12 28.32
CA GLN A 38 -3.91 -13.53 29.31
C GLN A 38 -4.59 -12.39 30.10
N LEU A 39 -5.24 -11.44 29.44
CA LEU A 39 -5.90 -10.30 30.10
C LEU A 39 -7.05 -10.74 31.02
N ARG A 40 -7.71 -11.86 30.71
CA ARG A 40 -8.74 -12.47 31.57
C ARG A 40 -8.16 -13.28 32.74
N SER A 41 -6.91 -13.75 32.63
CA SER A 41 -6.20 -14.48 33.69
C SER A 41 -5.43 -13.57 34.65
N VAL A 42 -5.29 -12.28 34.36
CA VAL A 42 -4.67 -11.29 35.27
C VAL A 42 -5.56 -11.09 36.51
N GLN A 43 -4.95 -10.92 37.68
CA GLN A 43 -5.63 -10.65 38.94
C GLN A 43 -5.10 -9.34 39.57
N PRO A 44 -5.97 -8.37 39.94
CA PRO A 44 -7.42 -8.35 39.74
C PRO A 44 -7.81 -8.35 38.24
N PRO A 45 -9.00 -8.87 37.88
CA PRO A 45 -9.44 -8.93 36.50
C PRO A 45 -9.59 -7.53 35.90
N LEU A 46 -9.06 -7.33 34.70
CA LEU A 46 -9.19 -6.09 33.94
C LEU A 46 -10.65 -5.87 33.52
N SER A 47 -11.09 -4.61 33.48
CA SER A 47 -12.42 -4.25 32.98
C SER A 47 -12.55 -4.52 31.48
N GLU A 48 -13.77 -4.75 30.99
CA GLU A 48 -14.00 -4.95 29.54
C GLU A 48 -13.53 -3.75 28.70
N SER A 49 -13.58 -2.53 29.26
CA SER A 49 -13.05 -1.32 28.66
C SER A 49 -11.53 -1.39 28.46
N GLU A 50 -10.78 -1.88 29.46
CA GLU A 50 -9.34 -2.08 29.37
C GLU A 50 -8.99 -3.22 28.40
N ILE A 51 -9.70 -4.35 28.47
CA ILE A 51 -9.51 -5.47 27.52
C ILE A 51 -9.75 -4.99 26.08
N THR A 52 -10.76 -4.15 25.85
CA THR A 52 -11.04 -3.56 24.54
C THR A 52 -9.94 -2.60 24.11
N ARG A 53 -9.43 -1.77 25.02
CA ARG A 53 -8.33 -0.83 24.77
C ARG A 53 -7.03 -1.54 24.37
N GLU A 54 -6.64 -2.58 25.12
CA GLU A 54 -5.42 -3.35 24.81
C GLU A 54 -5.59 -4.16 23.51
N ARG A 55 -6.78 -4.71 23.24
CA ARG A 55 -7.10 -5.34 21.95
C ARG A 55 -6.99 -4.35 20.78
N LEU A 56 -7.49 -3.12 20.93
CA LEU A 56 -7.36 -2.09 19.89
C LEU A 56 -5.90 -1.71 19.66
N SER A 57 -5.11 -1.55 20.73
CA SER A 57 -3.68 -1.26 20.61
C SER A 57 -2.89 -2.37 19.90
N LEU A 58 -3.24 -3.65 20.14
CA LEU A 58 -2.70 -4.78 19.38
C LEU A 58 -3.08 -4.69 17.89
N GLU A 59 -4.34 -4.39 17.56
CA GLU A 59 -4.80 -4.26 16.17
C GLU A 59 -4.10 -3.13 15.41
N GLU A 60 -3.88 -1.99 16.05
CA GLU A 60 -3.14 -0.87 15.46
C GLU A 60 -1.68 -1.23 15.19
N ALA A 61 -1.03 -1.92 16.13
CA ALA A 61 0.32 -2.43 15.95
C ALA A 61 0.42 -3.44 14.79
N VAL A 62 -0.53 -4.38 14.70
CA VAL A 62 -0.63 -5.35 13.59
C VAL A 62 -0.81 -4.64 12.24
N ARG A 63 -1.75 -3.69 12.13
CA ARG A 63 -1.97 -2.92 10.89
C ARG A 63 -0.74 -2.16 10.43
N LYS A 64 0.02 -1.57 11.37
CA LYS A 64 1.26 -0.86 11.07
C LYS A 64 2.33 -1.81 10.51
N VAL A 65 2.60 -2.91 11.23
CA VAL A 65 3.58 -3.93 10.80
C VAL A 65 3.18 -4.58 9.47
N GLU A 66 1.90 -4.85 9.25
CA GLU A 66 1.41 -5.39 7.97
C GLU A 66 1.61 -4.39 6.82
N SER A 67 1.36 -3.10 7.04
CA SER A 67 1.60 -2.05 6.05
C SER A 67 3.08 -1.94 5.68
N GLU A 68 3.97 -1.97 6.68
CA GLU A 68 5.42 -1.94 6.46
C GLU A 68 5.94 -3.21 5.78
N ALA A 69 5.42 -4.39 6.14
CA ALA A 69 5.76 -5.65 5.49
C ALA A 69 5.24 -5.70 4.04
N ALA A 70 4.04 -5.18 3.77
CA ALA A 70 3.50 -5.05 2.43
C ALA A 70 4.28 -4.05 1.56
N GLN A 71 4.72 -2.94 2.15
CA GLN A 71 5.57 -1.96 1.49
C GLN A 71 6.94 -2.56 1.12
N ARG A 72 7.63 -3.21 2.07
CA ARG A 72 8.89 -3.92 1.80
C ARG A 72 8.72 -4.99 0.72
N ALA A 73 7.63 -5.77 0.75
CA ALA A 73 7.35 -6.77 -0.28
C ALA A 73 7.09 -6.16 -1.67
N ARG A 74 6.56 -4.93 -1.77
CA ARG A 74 6.45 -4.17 -3.02
C ARG A 74 7.82 -3.65 -3.49
N GLU A 75 8.61 -3.11 -2.57
CA GLU A 75 9.96 -2.59 -2.83
C GLU A 75 10.87 -3.71 -3.37
N SER A 76 10.94 -4.87 -2.70
CA SER A 76 11.72 -6.03 -3.18
C SER A 76 11.32 -6.49 -4.60
N ARG A 77 10.03 -6.44 -4.93
CA ARG A 77 9.54 -6.74 -6.30
C ARG A 77 9.93 -5.66 -7.31
N SER A 78 9.91 -4.39 -6.90
CA SER A 78 10.31 -3.26 -7.75
C SER A 78 11.81 -3.27 -8.03
N SER A 79 12.65 -3.50 -7.02
CA SER A 79 14.11 -3.63 -7.15
C SER A 79 14.53 -4.78 -8.07
N GLY A 80 13.77 -5.88 -8.10
CA GLY A 80 13.98 -6.98 -9.06
C GLY A 80 13.44 -6.72 -10.48
N GLY A 81 12.53 -5.75 -10.65
CA GLY A 81 11.87 -5.44 -11.93
C GLY A 81 12.41 -4.22 -12.67
N ALA A 82 13.09 -3.30 -11.98
CA ALA A 82 13.53 -2.01 -12.54
C ALA A 82 14.54 -2.12 -13.72
N ALA A 83 15.16 -3.28 -13.92
CA ALA A 83 16.13 -3.49 -15.00
C ALA A 83 15.51 -3.71 -16.41
N ARG A 84 14.18 -3.97 -16.51
CA ARG A 84 13.53 -4.25 -17.82
C ARG A 84 12.07 -3.77 -17.86
N GLY A 85 11.83 -2.51 -18.26
CA GLY A 85 10.47 -2.09 -18.64
C GLY A 85 10.16 -0.58 -18.67
N GLY A 86 11.02 0.30 -18.13
CA GLY A 86 10.71 1.72 -17.98
C GLY A 86 10.64 2.55 -19.28
N ASP A 87 11.47 2.21 -20.27
CA ASP A 87 11.77 3.13 -21.39
C ASP A 87 10.77 3.07 -22.57
N ALA A 88 10.01 1.98 -22.70
CA ALA A 88 9.10 1.80 -23.84
C ALA A 88 7.93 2.80 -23.84
N PHE A 89 7.37 3.12 -22.66
CA PHE A 89 6.17 3.95 -22.55
C PHE A 89 6.43 5.46 -22.69
N ARG A 90 7.66 5.94 -22.43
CA ARG A 90 7.97 7.37 -22.55
C ARG A 90 8.19 7.81 -24.01
N ARG A 91 8.62 6.90 -24.90
CA ARG A 91 8.89 7.24 -26.31
C ARG A 91 7.63 7.45 -27.16
N ALA A 92 6.54 6.74 -26.86
CA ALA A 92 5.29 6.83 -27.61
C ALA A 92 4.56 8.19 -27.48
N ASN A 93 4.81 8.95 -26.41
CA ASN A 93 4.16 10.23 -26.16
C ASN A 93 4.99 11.45 -26.61
N ALA A 94 6.17 11.23 -27.19
CA ALA A 94 7.07 12.30 -27.66
C ALA A 94 6.90 12.63 -29.17
N ALA A 95 5.97 11.97 -29.87
CA ALA A 95 5.80 12.04 -31.32
C ALA A 95 4.57 12.86 -31.77
N ARG A 96 4.20 13.91 -31.02
CA ARG A 96 3.24 14.93 -31.49
C ARG A 96 3.95 16.29 -31.61
N PRO A 97 4.19 16.82 -32.82
CA PRO A 97 4.69 18.18 -32.97
C PRO A 97 3.60 19.20 -32.58
N PRO A 98 3.95 20.29 -31.91
CA PRO A 98 3.06 21.43 -31.73
C PRO A 98 3.16 22.35 -32.96
N GLU A 99 2.29 22.18 -33.96
CA GLU A 99 2.13 23.20 -34.99
C GLU A 99 1.42 24.43 -34.40
N ALA A 100 2.23 25.41 -34.04
CA ALA A 100 1.77 26.70 -33.57
C ALA A 100 1.29 27.57 -34.74
N ASN A 101 0.03 27.98 -34.68
CA ASN A 101 -0.49 29.29 -35.08
C ASN A 101 0.18 30.01 -36.28
N SER A 102 -0.53 30.07 -37.41
CA SER A 102 -0.36 31.16 -38.39
C SER A 102 -1.66 31.46 -39.11
N ALA A 103 -2.42 32.42 -38.58
CA ALA A 103 -3.33 33.22 -39.40
C ALA A 103 -2.50 34.31 -40.10
N PRO A 104 -2.86 34.69 -41.34
CA PRO A 104 -3.55 35.97 -41.47
C PRO A 104 -4.71 35.94 -42.49
N GLY A 105 -5.64 36.90 -42.35
CA GLY A 105 -6.73 37.06 -43.31
C GLY A 105 -6.30 37.78 -44.58
N ALA A 106 -6.89 37.38 -45.71
CA ALA A 106 -6.90 38.17 -46.94
C ALA A 106 -8.22 37.97 -47.70
N SER A 107 -8.72 39.07 -48.23
CA SER A 107 -10.00 39.32 -48.90
C SER A 107 -10.43 38.34 -50.01
N SER A 108 -11.77 38.34 -50.26
CA SER A 108 -12.43 38.45 -51.59
C SER A 108 -13.46 37.36 -51.95
N ARG A 109 -14.73 37.80 -52.08
CA ARG A 109 -15.77 37.24 -52.99
C ARG A 109 -15.34 37.54 -54.46
N PRO A 110 -15.91 36.92 -55.53
CA PRO A 110 -17.28 36.42 -55.66
C PRO A 110 -17.52 35.11 -56.49
N ARG A 111 -18.82 34.86 -56.76
CA ARG A 111 -19.48 33.93 -57.73
C ARG A 111 -18.92 34.04 -59.18
N PRO A 112 -19.27 33.18 -60.19
CA PRO A 112 -20.43 32.26 -60.36
C PRO A 112 -20.02 30.78 -60.64
N ALA A 113 -20.76 29.83 -61.25
CA ALA A 113 -22.03 29.83 -62.03
C ALA A 113 -22.83 28.49 -61.94
N THR A 114 -23.85 28.35 -62.81
CA THR A 114 -24.75 27.20 -63.10
C THR A 114 -24.10 26.15 -64.05
N PRO A 115 -24.70 24.95 -64.26
CA PRO A 115 -25.93 24.78 -65.06
C PRO A 115 -27.21 24.58 -64.24
#